data_AF-A0A821KGK5-F1
#
_entry.id   AF-A0A821KGK5-F1
#
_cell.length_a   1.000
_cell.length_b   1.000
_cell.length_c   1.000
_cell.angle_alpha   90.00
_cell.angle_beta   90.00
_cell.angle_gamma   90.00
#
_symmetry.space_group_name_H-M   'P 1'
#
loop_
_entity.id
_entity.type
_entity.pdbx_description
1 polymer ?
#
loop_
_entity_poly.entity_id
_entity_poly.type
_entity_poly.pdbx_seq_one_letter_code
_entity_poly.pdbx_strand_id
1 'polypeptide(L)'
;TDFIDIIHSCQDPLAQSKLISYPRNHENQSFIGNWFHGQPWLEYSIQKDCSYCYYCRYFSVPTSSKKDSKLIHPSIMNFNIGKKAFDKLKGFDQHLKSRDHISAASNYAMYQQQA
;
A
#
# COMPACT_ATOMS: atom_id res chain seq x y z
N THR A 1 16.76 -11.15 -14.81
CA THR A 1 15.36 -11.12 -14.37
C THR A 1 15.27 -10.05 -13.33
N ASP A 2 14.70 -8.90 -13.67
CA ASP A 2 14.57 -7.80 -12.72
C ASP A 2 13.66 -8.23 -11.58
N PHE A 3 14.13 -8.03 -10.36
CA PHE A 3 13.37 -8.30 -9.16
C PHE A 3 12.16 -7.35 -9.13
N ILE A 4 10.95 -7.90 -9.32
CA ILE A 4 9.71 -7.13 -9.17
C ILE A 4 9.48 -6.92 -7.67
N ASP A 5 9.65 -5.68 -7.24
CA ASP A 5 9.60 -5.30 -5.83
C ASP A 5 8.16 -5.04 -5.33
N ILE A 6 7.34 -4.38 -6.15
CA ILE A 6 5.89 -4.18 -5.94
C ILE A 6 5.17 -4.28 -7.30
N ILE A 7 3.85 -4.42 -7.28
CA ILE A 7 3.08 -4.51 -8.53
C ILE A 7 3.17 -3.19 -9.30
N HIS A 8 3.36 -3.31 -10.62
CA HIS A 8 3.53 -2.18 -11.54
C HIS A 8 2.33 -1.97 -12.49
N SER A 9 1.41 -2.93 -12.62
CA SER A 9 0.17 -2.80 -13.40
C SER A 9 -1.08 -3.14 -12.59
N CYS A 10 -2.22 -2.53 -12.91
CA CYS A 10 -3.50 -2.88 -12.28
C CYS A 10 -4.05 -4.27 -12.72
N GLN A 11 -3.48 -4.83 -13.78
CA GLN A 11 -3.87 -6.12 -14.37
C GLN A 11 -3.11 -7.31 -13.78
N ASP A 12 -1.99 -7.04 -13.11
CA ASP A 12 -1.22 -8.10 -12.48
C ASP A 12 -1.94 -8.54 -11.19
N PRO A 13 -1.94 -9.86 -10.88
CA PRO A 13 -2.48 -10.33 -9.62
C PRO A 13 -1.70 -9.71 -8.46
N LEU A 14 -2.44 -9.26 -7.44
CA LEU A 14 -1.87 -8.79 -6.18
C LEU A 14 -0.98 -9.88 -5.58
N ALA A 15 0.32 -9.61 -5.53
CA ALA A 15 1.30 -10.50 -4.93
C ALA A 15 1.91 -9.84 -3.69
N GLN A 16 1.62 -10.41 -2.52
CA GLN A 16 2.25 -10.00 -1.27
C GLN A 16 3.50 -10.83 -1.05
N SER A 17 4.67 -10.20 -1.27
CA SER A 17 5.98 -10.82 -1.05
C SER A 17 6.19 -11.12 0.43
N LYS A 18 5.83 -12.33 0.85
CA LYS A 18 6.06 -12.85 2.21
C LYS A 18 7.52 -13.27 2.35
N LEU A 19 8.28 -12.49 3.10
CA LEU A 19 9.70 -12.77 3.35
C LEU A 19 9.88 -13.50 4.68
N ILE A 20 10.94 -14.31 4.77
CA ILE A 20 11.40 -14.91 6.02
C ILE A 20 11.84 -13.81 7.00
N SER A 21 12.49 -12.76 6.48
CA SER A 21 12.90 -11.58 7.23
C SER A 21 12.81 -10.33 6.38
N TYR A 22 12.22 -9.28 6.94
CA TYR A 22 12.16 -7.95 6.32
C TYR A 22 13.36 -7.09 6.73
N PRO A 23 13.78 -6.13 5.88
CA PRO A 23 14.76 -5.11 6.24
C PRO A 23 14.51 -4.50 7.62
N ARG A 24 15.59 -4.22 8.34
CA ARG A 24 15.57 -3.54 9.64
C ARG A 24 16.15 -2.15 9.51
N ASN A 25 15.49 -1.16 10.10
CA ASN A 25 15.98 0.20 10.17
C ASN A 25 17.01 0.38 11.32
N HIS A 26 17.56 1.59 11.45
CA HIS A 26 18.51 1.95 12.51
C HIS A 26 17.95 1.80 13.94
N GLU A 27 16.63 1.80 14.11
CA GLU A 27 15.94 1.57 15.39
C GLU A 27 15.63 0.08 15.64
N ASN A 28 16.22 -0.82 14.84
CA ASN A 28 16.02 -2.27 14.89
C ASN A 28 14.57 -2.71 14.69
N GLN A 29 13.79 -1.92 13.95
CA GLN A 29 12.40 -2.22 13.59
C GLN A 29 12.32 -2.67 12.13
N SER A 30 11.38 -3.55 11.83
CA SER A 30 11.12 -4.03 10.48
C SER A 30 9.61 -4.03 10.18
N PHE A 31 9.28 -4.13 8.90
CA PHE A 31 7.94 -4.53 8.49
C PHE A 31 7.53 -5.87 9.13
N ILE A 32 6.24 -6.00 9.41
CA ILE A 32 5.66 -7.20 10.03
C ILE A 32 4.85 -7.93 8.96
N GLY A 33 5.40 -9.04 8.44
CA GLY A 33 4.75 -9.83 7.38
C GLY A 33 3.33 -10.29 7.71
N ASN A 34 2.99 -10.41 8.99
CA ASN A 34 1.63 -10.76 9.42
C ASN A 34 0.58 -9.68 9.08
N TRP A 35 0.99 -8.44 8.76
CA TRP A 35 0.05 -7.40 8.30
C TRP A 35 -0.67 -7.76 7.02
N PHE A 36 -0.08 -8.61 6.19
CA PHE A 36 -0.76 -9.16 5.03
C PHE A 36 -2.01 -9.98 5.40
N HIS A 37 -2.04 -10.58 6.59
CA HIS A 37 -3.20 -11.29 7.11
C HIS A 37 -4.26 -10.26 7.55
N GLY A 38 -5.09 -9.82 6.61
CA GLY A 38 -6.18 -8.86 6.85
C GLY A 38 -6.08 -7.57 6.05
N GLN A 39 -4.96 -7.32 5.37
CA GLN A 39 -4.80 -6.15 4.51
C GLN A 39 -4.50 -6.58 3.06
N PRO A 40 -5.50 -7.04 2.28
CA PRO A 40 -5.28 -7.53 0.90
C PRO A 40 -4.74 -6.46 -0.05
N TRP A 41 -4.94 -5.19 0.29
CA TRP A 41 -4.47 -4.02 -0.46
C TRP A 41 -3.01 -3.64 -0.17
N LEU A 42 -2.40 -4.22 0.86
CA LEU A 42 -1.07 -3.85 1.35
C LEU A 42 0.01 -4.48 0.48
N GLU A 43 0.92 -3.66 -0.03
CA GLU A 43 2.17 -4.07 -0.67
C GLU A 43 3.35 -3.59 0.17
N TYR A 44 4.49 -4.28 0.07
CA TYR A 44 5.74 -3.86 0.70
C TYR A 44 6.88 -3.92 -0.30
N SER A 45 7.58 -2.81 -0.44
CA SER A 45 8.79 -2.64 -1.24
C SER A 45 10.00 -2.91 -0.35
N ILE A 46 10.78 -3.94 -0.69
CA ILE A 46 12.06 -4.23 -0.04
C ILE A 46 13.06 -3.15 -0.40
N GLN A 47 13.10 -2.72 -1.67
CA GLN A 47 14.08 -1.76 -2.15
C GLN A 47 13.95 -0.40 -1.44
N LYS A 48 12.72 0.00 -1.12
CA LYS A 48 12.43 1.27 -0.43
C LYS A 48 12.15 1.11 1.06
N ASP A 49 12.09 -0.13 1.56
CA ASP A 49 11.65 -0.47 2.91
C ASP A 49 10.26 0.12 3.26
N CYS A 50 9.37 0.29 2.28
CA CYS A 50 8.12 1.06 2.45
C CYS A 50 6.88 0.26 2.09
N SER A 51 5.77 0.59 2.74
CA SER A 51 4.46 -0.01 2.44
C SER A 51 3.64 0.86 1.49
N TYR A 52 2.83 0.21 0.67
CA TYR A 52 1.96 0.86 -0.30
C TYR A 52 0.56 0.28 -0.24
N CYS A 53 -0.42 1.09 -0.65
CA CYS A 53 -1.78 0.62 -0.88
C CYS A 53 -2.02 0.48 -2.38
N TYR A 54 -2.12 -0.77 -2.85
CA TYR A 54 -2.36 -1.08 -4.25
C TYR A 54 -3.66 -0.46 -4.77
N TYR A 55 -4.75 -0.55 -3.98
CA TYR A 55 -6.04 0.02 -4.37
C TYR A 55 -5.89 1.52 -4.64
N CYS A 56 -5.30 2.25 -3.69
CA CYS A 56 -5.11 3.69 -3.86
C CYS A 56 -4.13 4.05 -4.99
N ARG A 57 -3.11 3.23 -5.25
CA ARG A 57 -2.16 3.51 -6.34
C ARG A 57 -2.80 3.42 -7.72
N TYR A 58 -3.72 2.49 -7.92
CA TYR A 58 -4.25 2.17 -9.25
C TYR A 58 -5.70 2.58 -9.49
N PHE A 59 -6.50 2.72 -8.43
CA PHE A 59 -7.95 2.90 -8.53
C PHE A 59 -8.45 4.19 -7.87
N SER A 60 -7.54 5.08 -7.44
CA SER A 60 -7.93 6.40 -6.91
C SER A 60 -8.51 7.28 -8.01
N VAL A 61 -9.61 7.97 -7.73
CA VAL A 61 -10.18 8.98 -8.63
C VAL A 61 -9.28 10.22 -8.62
N PRO A 62 -8.87 10.76 -9.79
CA PRO A 62 -8.17 12.03 -9.85
C PRO A 62 -9.12 13.14 -9.41
N THR A 63 -9.04 13.56 -8.15
CA THR A 63 -9.76 14.74 -7.69
C THR A 63 -9.20 15.97 -8.42
N SER A 64 -10.08 16.81 -8.99
CA SER A 64 -9.78 17.98 -9.83
C SER A 64 -8.82 19.03 -9.23
N SER A 65 -8.38 18.85 -7.99
CA SER A 65 -7.38 19.66 -7.29
C SER A 65 -5.94 19.13 -7.41
N LYS A 66 -5.71 17.99 -8.05
CA LYS A 66 -4.38 17.33 -8.10
C LYS A 66 -3.78 17.43 -9.51
N LYS A 67 -3.30 18.63 -9.87
CA LYS A 67 -2.64 18.93 -11.15
C LYS A 67 -1.13 18.61 -11.19
N ASP A 68 -0.62 17.82 -10.25
CA ASP A 68 0.76 17.32 -10.30
C ASP A 68 0.77 15.80 -10.27
N SER A 69 0.78 15.22 -11.46
CA SER A 69 0.94 13.80 -11.79
C SER A 69 2.31 13.20 -11.40
N LYS A 70 2.98 13.75 -10.39
CA LYS A 70 4.19 13.20 -9.76
C LYS A 70 4.17 13.22 -8.24
N LEU A 71 3.09 13.72 -7.64
CA LEU A 71 2.89 13.60 -6.20
C LEU A 71 2.37 12.19 -5.94
N ILE A 72 3.34 11.30 -5.78
CA ILE A 72 3.27 10.25 -4.79
C ILE A 72 2.36 10.72 -3.65
N HIS A 73 1.11 10.25 -3.65
CA HIS A 73 0.14 10.65 -2.65
C HIS A 73 0.76 10.37 -1.26
N PRO A 74 0.37 11.08 -0.18
CA PRO A 74 0.67 10.69 1.21
C PRO A 74 0.26 9.23 1.57
N SER A 75 -0.19 8.44 0.60
CA SER A 75 -0.26 6.98 0.55
C SER A 75 1.08 6.25 0.32
N ILE A 76 2.25 6.91 0.32
CA ILE A 76 3.45 6.21 0.83
C ILE A 76 3.19 6.02 2.30
N MET A 77 2.80 4.82 2.63
CA MET A 77 2.82 4.42 4.00
C MET A 77 4.28 4.16 4.34
N ASN A 78 4.95 5.18 4.90
CA ASN A 78 6.21 4.99 5.63
C ASN A 78 5.93 4.21 6.95
N PHE A 79 5.19 3.11 6.83
CA PHE A 79 4.91 2.14 7.87
C PHE A 79 6.02 1.10 7.92
N ASN A 80 7.26 1.51 7.67
CA ASN A 80 8.49 0.79 8.03
C ASN A 80 8.53 0.49 9.54
N ILE A 81 7.58 1.05 10.31
CA ILE A 81 7.60 1.13 11.75
C ILE A 81 6.33 0.50 12.31
N GLY A 82 6.52 -0.64 12.98
CA GLY A 82 5.47 -1.43 13.63
C GLY A 82 4.44 -0.60 14.41
N LYS A 83 4.89 0.44 15.12
CA LYS A 83 4.03 1.30 15.95
C LYS A 83 3.23 2.34 15.16
N LYS A 84 3.77 2.85 14.05
CA LYS A 84 3.13 3.89 13.24
C LYS A 84 2.03 3.31 12.35
N ALA A 85 2.18 2.04 11.95
CA ALA A 85 1.17 1.32 11.19
C ALA A 85 -0.16 1.18 11.94
N PHE A 86 -0.14 1.11 13.28
CA PHE A 86 -1.35 1.06 14.12
C PHE A 86 -1.65 2.38 14.85
N ASP A 87 -1.01 3.47 14.43
CA ASP A 87 -1.30 4.78 14.99
C ASP A 87 -2.77 5.14 14.72
N LYS A 88 -3.50 5.52 15.76
CA LYS A 88 -4.95 5.79 15.64
C LYS A 88 -5.27 7.01 14.75
N LEU A 89 -4.31 7.90 14.54
CA LEU A 89 -4.46 9.13 13.77
C LEU A 89 -3.90 9.00 12.36
N LYS A 90 -2.92 8.12 12.14
CA LYS A 90 -2.17 8.06 10.87
C LYS A 90 -1.87 6.63 10.37
N GLY A 91 -2.32 5.60 11.06
CA GLY A 91 -2.10 4.18 10.74
C GLY A 91 -3.12 3.59 9.76
N PHE A 92 -3.10 2.27 9.62
CA PHE A 92 -3.98 1.48 8.76
C PHE A 92 -5.45 1.78 8.99
N ASP A 93 -5.90 1.83 10.24
CA ASP A 93 -7.31 2.08 10.56
C ASP A 93 -7.81 3.41 10.01
N GLN A 94 -6.98 4.45 10.11
CA GLN A 94 -7.35 5.77 9.58
C GLN A 94 -7.27 5.79 8.05
N HIS A 95 -6.30 5.08 7.47
CA HIS A 95 -6.22 4.90 6.01
C HIS A 95 -7.47 4.22 5.46
N LEU A 96 -7.91 3.11 6.07
CA LEU A 96 -9.10 2.35 5.67
C LEU A 96 -10.38 3.21 5.71
N LYS A 97 -10.46 4.14 6.67
CA LYS A 97 -11.58 5.09 6.82
C LYS A 97 -11.50 6.29 5.88
N SER A 98 -10.39 6.48 5.17
CA SER A 98 -10.22 7.63 4.28
C SER A 98 -11.11 7.51 3.04
N ARG A 99 -11.66 8.64 2.58
CA ARG A 99 -12.50 8.69 1.36
C ARG A 99 -11.76 8.16 0.14
N ASP A 100 -10.46 8.44 0.05
CA ASP A 100 -9.60 7.98 -1.05
C ASP A 100 -9.49 6.46 -1.08
N HIS A 101 -9.26 5.81 0.07
CA HIS A 101 -9.24 4.34 0.15
C HIS A 101 -10.60 3.74 -0.17
N ILE A 102 -11.67 4.25 0.44
CA ILE A 102 -13.03 3.72 0.23
C ILE A 102 -13.41 3.78 -1.25
N SER A 103 -13.18 4.91 -1.91
CA SER A 103 -13.46 5.04 -3.35
C SER A 103 -12.59 4.11 -4.20
N ALA A 104 -11.29 4.02 -3.89
CA ALA A 104 -10.38 3.16 -4.63
C ALA A 104 -10.69 1.67 -4.46
N ALA A 105 -11.06 1.25 -3.24
CA ALA A 105 -11.49 -0.11 -2.94
C ALA A 105 -12.77 -0.48 -3.70
N SER A 106 -13.76 0.43 -3.75
CA SER A 106 -14.97 0.23 -4.56
C SER A 106 -14.66 0.09 -6.06
N ASN A 107 -13.78 0.94 -6.58
CA ASN A 107 -13.35 0.87 -7.99
C ASN A 107 -12.62 -0.45 -8.30
N TYR A 108 -11.74 -0.90 -7.40
CA TYR A 108 -11.07 -2.19 -7.53
C TYR A 108 -12.08 -3.35 -7.52
N ALA A 109 -13.06 -3.33 -6.61
CA ALA A 109 -14.10 -4.36 -6.55
C ALA A 109 -14.95 -4.41 -7.83
N MET A 110 -15.24 -3.26 -8.45
CA MET A 110 -15.92 -3.21 -9.75
C MET A 110 -15.04 -3.77 -10.88
N TYR A 111 -13.75 -3.46 -10.88
CA TYR A 111 -12.79 -3.98 -11.86
C TYR A 111 -12.70 -5.52 -11.79
N GLN A 112 -12.66 -6.09 -10.58
CA GLN A 112 -12.61 -7.55 -10.39
C GLN A 112 -13.85 -8.28 -10.90
N GLN A 113 -15.00 -7.61 -11.04
CA GLN A 113 -16.23 -8.22 -11.58
C GLN A 113 -16.25 -8.23 -13.12
N GLN A 114 -15.33 -7.52 -13.76
CA GLN A 114 -15.24 -7.38 -15.22
C GLN A 114 -14.11 -8.22 -15.83
N ALA A 115 -13.23 -8.78 -14.99
CA ALA A 115 -12.09 -9.61 -15.37
C ALA A 115 -12.43 -11.10 -15.18
#